data_AF-A0A532C8Y1-F1
#
_entry.id   AF-A0A532C8Y1-F1
#
_cell.length_a   1.000
_cell.length_b   1.000
_cell.length_c   1.000
_cell.angle_alpha   90.00
_cell.angle_beta   90.00
_cell.angle_gamma   90.00
#
_symmetry.space_group_name_H-M   'P 1'
#
loop_
_entity.id
_entity.type
_entity.pdbx_description
1 polymer ?
#
loop_
_entity_poly.entity_id
_entity_poly.type
_entity_poly.pdbx_seq_one_letter_code
_entity_poly.pdbx_strand_id
1 'polypeptide(L)'
;MTDEQAMVEAFHRKFEIVAQTAPMDVSEETKHLRVRLIQEEFDELKEAMASGNLAAVAKEMADLLYVTYGTAVSYGIDMEPVFQEVHRSNLSKIGGYKRADGKWVKPPTYSPAKIEPILEVQREQLPAERLSVHDTAGVSQSS
;
A
#
# COMPACT_ATOMS: atom_id res chain seq x y z
N MET A 1 5.92 5.41 -7.64
CA MET A 1 5.77 4.00 -7.29
C MET A 1 7.14 3.35 -7.23
N THR A 2 7.40 2.64 -6.13
CA THR A 2 8.64 1.86 -5.95
C THR A 2 8.72 0.68 -6.93
N ASP A 3 9.93 0.22 -7.25
CA ASP A 3 10.16 -0.93 -8.12
C ASP A 3 9.47 -2.20 -7.61
N GLU A 4 9.50 -2.45 -6.30
CA GLU A 4 8.88 -3.62 -5.67
C GLU A 4 7.35 -3.62 -5.84
N GLN A 5 6.71 -2.47 -5.60
CA GLN A 5 5.28 -2.31 -5.83
C GLN A 5 4.92 -2.54 -7.31
N ALA A 6 5.75 -2.07 -8.24
CA ALA A 6 5.54 -2.27 -9.67
C ALA A 6 5.64 -3.77 -10.07
N MET A 7 6.53 -4.55 -9.44
CA MET A 7 6.58 -6.00 -9.61
C MET A 7 5.27 -6.68 -9.17
N VAL A 8 4.71 -6.26 -8.04
CA VAL A 8 3.45 -6.81 -7.52
C VAL A 8 2.25 -6.36 -8.37
N GLU A 9 2.24 -5.13 -8.87
CA GLU A 9 1.22 -4.67 -9.81
C GLU A 9 1.23 -5.50 -11.11
N ALA A 10 2.41 -5.78 -11.66
CA ALA A 10 2.56 -6.64 -12.82
C ALA A 10 2.05 -8.07 -12.55
N PHE A 11 2.29 -8.61 -11.35
CA PHE A 11 1.74 -9.88 -10.91
C PHE A 11 0.20 -9.82 -10.87
N HIS A 12 -0.40 -8.82 -10.23
CA HIS A 12 -1.85 -8.67 -10.17
C HIS A 12 -2.49 -8.61 -11.56
N ARG A 13 -1.92 -7.81 -12.47
CA ARG A 13 -2.39 -7.69 -13.86
C ARG A 13 -2.32 -9.03 -14.60
N LYS A 14 -1.26 -9.81 -14.37
CA LYS A 14 -1.07 -11.12 -14.99
C LYS A 14 -2.05 -12.18 -14.49
N PHE A 15 -2.43 -12.11 -13.22
CA PHE A 15 -3.30 -13.09 -12.55
C PHE A 15 -4.73 -12.59 -12.33
N GLU A 16 -5.10 -11.47 -12.96
CA GLU A 16 -6.44 -10.87 -12.88
C GLU A 16 -6.91 -10.59 -11.44
N ILE A 17 -5.95 -10.28 -10.57
CA ILE A 17 -6.21 -9.88 -9.19
C ILE A 17 -6.55 -8.39 -9.18
N VAL A 18 -7.50 -7.97 -8.32
CA VAL A 18 -7.90 -6.57 -8.15
C VAL A 18 -6.68 -5.65 -8.03
N ALA A 19 -6.59 -4.70 -8.96
CA ALA A 19 -5.56 -3.67 -9.03
C ALA A 19 -6.21 -2.35 -9.49
N GLN A 20 -6.36 -1.41 -8.56
CA GLN A 20 -6.95 -0.12 -8.87
C GLN A 20 -5.88 0.82 -9.42
N THR A 21 -6.27 1.73 -10.31
CA THR A 21 -5.33 2.71 -10.91
C THR A 21 -5.23 4.01 -10.13
N ALA A 22 -6.05 4.18 -9.09
CA ALA A 22 -6.04 5.32 -8.19
C ALA A 22 -6.63 4.92 -6.82
N PRO A 23 -6.36 5.69 -5.74
CA PRO A 23 -6.85 5.37 -4.41
C PRO A 23 -8.38 5.22 -4.35
N MET A 24 -8.85 4.01 -4.10
CA MET A 24 -10.26 3.66 -4.01
C MET A 24 -10.47 2.54 -2.99
N ASP A 25 -11.63 2.52 -2.33
CA ASP A 25 -12.00 1.39 -1.48
C ASP A 25 -12.26 0.12 -2.33
N VAL A 26 -12.15 -1.04 -1.69
CA VAL A 26 -12.32 -2.37 -2.33
C VAL A 26 -13.52 -3.11 -1.74
N SER A 27 -13.95 -4.20 -2.39
CA SER A 27 -15.03 -5.03 -1.85
C SER A 27 -14.65 -5.65 -0.50
N GLU A 28 -15.64 -5.92 0.35
CA GLU A 28 -15.42 -6.59 1.65
C GLU A 28 -14.71 -7.94 1.50
N GLU A 29 -15.01 -8.68 0.42
CA GLU A 29 -14.34 -9.93 0.10
C GLU A 29 -12.83 -9.73 -0.19
N THR A 30 -12.49 -8.65 -0.91
CA THR A 30 -11.09 -8.26 -1.12
C THR A 30 -10.43 -7.86 0.20
N LYS A 31 -11.13 -7.09 1.06
CA LYS A 31 -10.60 -6.70 2.39
C LYS A 31 -10.28 -7.94 3.23
N HIS A 32 -11.22 -8.88 3.32
CA HIS A 32 -11.03 -10.13 4.05
C HIS A 32 -9.87 -10.96 3.49
N LEU A 33 -9.76 -11.07 2.16
CA LEU A 33 -8.64 -11.76 1.53
C LEU A 33 -7.30 -11.11 1.89
N ARG A 34 -7.19 -9.78 1.79
CA ARG A 34 -5.95 -9.05 2.11
C ARG A 34 -5.54 -9.18 3.57
N VAL A 35 -6.50 -9.08 4.49
CA VAL A 35 -6.25 -9.30 5.92
C VAL A 35 -5.73 -10.71 6.18
N ARG A 36 -6.34 -11.74 5.58
CA ARG A 36 -5.87 -13.12 5.75
C ARG A 36 -4.44 -13.32 5.25
N LEU A 37 -4.13 -12.83 4.05
CA LEU A 37 -2.79 -12.98 3.47
C LEU A 37 -1.72 -12.27 4.32
N ILE A 38 -1.97 -11.05 4.78
CA ILE A 38 -1.05 -10.35 5.69
C ILE A 38 -0.85 -11.14 6.99
N GLN A 39 -1.93 -11.70 7.55
CA GLN A 39 -1.86 -12.48 8.78
C GLN A 39 -1.05 -13.77 8.60
N GLU A 40 -1.23 -14.46 7.47
CA GLU A 40 -0.51 -15.67 7.10
C GLU A 40 1.01 -15.42 7.03
N GLU A 41 1.45 -14.45 6.22
CA GLU A 41 2.89 -14.12 6.10
C GLU A 41 3.50 -13.61 7.42
N PHE A 42 2.70 -12.91 8.24
CA PHE A 42 3.15 -12.49 9.56
C PHE A 42 3.33 -13.66 10.52
N ASP A 43 2.47 -14.68 10.44
CA ASP A 43 2.60 -15.91 11.22
C ASP A 43 3.84 -16.71 10.78
N GLU A 44 4.10 -16.84 9.47
CA GLU A 44 5.31 -17.46 8.92
C GLU A 44 6.58 -16.71 9.38
N LEU A 45 6.59 -15.38 9.34
CA LEU A 45 7.71 -14.58 9.80
C LEU A 45 8.03 -14.82 11.28
N LYS A 46 7.03 -14.95 12.15
CA LYS A 46 7.24 -15.26 13.57
C LYS A 46 7.91 -16.63 13.74
N GLU A 47 7.45 -17.63 13.00
CA GLU A 47 8.03 -18.98 13.04
C GLU A 47 9.49 -18.96 12.55
N ALA A 48 9.77 -18.25 11.45
CA ALA A 48 11.13 -18.08 10.94
C ALA A 48 12.05 -17.40 11.96
N MET A 49 11.58 -16.34 12.64
CA MET A 49 12.34 -15.67 13.70
C MET A 49 12.61 -16.60 14.89
N ALA A 50 11.66 -17.45 15.27
CA ALA A 50 11.84 -18.42 16.35
C ALA A 50 12.84 -19.54 15.98
N SER A 51 12.97 -19.87 14.69
CA SER A 51 13.86 -20.93 14.22
C SER A 51 15.35 -20.56 14.22
N GLY A 52 15.69 -19.26 14.29
CA GLY A 52 17.08 -18.78 14.17
C GLY A 52 17.69 -18.90 12.78
N ASN A 53 16.91 -19.26 11.76
CA ASN A 53 17.37 -19.34 10.37
C ASN A 53 17.25 -17.98 9.66
N LEU A 54 18.38 -17.29 9.47
CA LEU A 54 18.41 -15.97 8.84
C LEU A 54 17.87 -15.97 7.40
N ALA A 55 18.09 -17.03 6.63
CA ALA A 55 17.59 -17.12 5.26
C ALA A 55 16.06 -17.24 5.23
N ALA A 56 15.49 -18.01 6.17
CA ALA A 56 14.03 -18.07 6.33
C ALA A 56 13.47 -16.70 6.74
N VAL A 57 14.10 -16.03 7.72
CA VAL A 57 13.67 -14.68 8.16
C VAL A 57 13.67 -13.70 6.98
N ALA A 58 14.71 -13.71 6.14
CA ALA A 58 14.77 -12.82 4.98
C ALA A 58 13.67 -13.12 3.94
N LYS A 59 13.36 -14.40 3.68
CA LYS A 59 12.26 -14.80 2.80
C LYS A 59 10.92 -14.31 3.36
N GLU A 60 10.62 -14.59 4.62
CA GLU A 60 9.33 -14.21 5.20
C GLU A 60 9.15 -12.69 5.35
N MET A 61 10.26 -11.95 5.52
CA MET A 61 10.21 -10.48 5.43
C MET A 61 9.83 -10.01 4.03
N ALA A 62 10.38 -10.64 2.98
CA ALA A 62 10.06 -10.31 1.61
C ALA A 62 8.60 -10.66 1.28
N ASP A 63 8.09 -11.79 1.76
CA ASP A 63 6.70 -12.20 1.49
C ASP A 63 5.69 -11.31 2.22
N LEU A 64 5.97 -10.92 3.47
CA LEU A 64 5.16 -9.92 4.18
C LEU A 64 5.13 -8.57 3.44
N LEU A 65 6.27 -8.13 2.89
CA LEU A 65 6.32 -6.94 2.03
C LEU A 65 5.48 -7.15 0.76
N TYR A 66 5.58 -8.32 0.14
CA TYR A 66 4.87 -8.68 -1.08
C TYR A 66 3.35 -8.58 -0.91
N VAL A 67 2.79 -9.17 0.15
CA VAL A 67 1.35 -9.09 0.43
C VAL A 67 0.90 -7.70 0.91
N THR A 68 1.79 -6.93 1.53
CA THR A 68 1.55 -5.52 1.90
C THR A 68 1.44 -4.65 0.64
N TYR A 69 2.38 -4.80 -0.31
CA TYR A 69 2.29 -4.13 -1.61
C TYR A 69 1.09 -4.62 -2.42
N GLY A 70 0.75 -5.91 -2.36
CA GLY A 70 -0.45 -6.43 -3.00
C GLY A 70 -1.72 -5.77 -2.46
N THR A 71 -1.76 -5.50 -1.16
CA THR A 71 -2.86 -4.71 -0.58
C THR A 71 -2.88 -3.30 -1.15
N ALA A 72 -1.74 -2.60 -1.16
CA ALA A 72 -1.68 -1.25 -1.72
C ALA A 72 -2.09 -1.18 -3.19
N VAL A 73 -1.69 -2.15 -4.01
CA VAL A 73 -2.11 -2.29 -5.42
C VAL A 73 -3.62 -2.50 -5.53
N SER A 74 -4.22 -3.34 -4.68
CA SER A 74 -5.68 -3.51 -4.67
C SER A 74 -6.43 -2.22 -4.32
N TYR A 75 -5.87 -1.38 -3.45
CA TYR A 75 -6.43 -0.07 -3.13
C TYR A 75 -6.03 1.04 -4.12
N GLY A 76 -5.09 0.78 -5.04
CA GLY A 76 -4.57 1.78 -5.98
C GLY A 76 -3.76 2.89 -5.32
N ILE A 77 -3.13 2.59 -4.18
CA ILE A 77 -2.32 3.55 -3.41
C ILE A 77 -0.86 3.40 -3.84
N ASP A 78 -0.25 4.46 -4.36
CA ASP A 78 1.20 4.52 -4.53
C ASP A 78 1.87 4.69 -3.17
N MET A 79 2.61 3.67 -2.74
CA MET A 79 3.22 3.64 -1.42
C MET A 79 4.49 4.49 -1.32
N GLU A 80 5.10 4.88 -2.43
CA GLU A 80 6.35 5.65 -2.40
C GLU A 80 6.19 7.00 -1.66
N PRO A 81 5.29 7.92 -2.06
CA PRO A 81 5.11 9.19 -1.36
C PRO A 81 4.52 8.99 0.06
N VAL A 82 3.69 7.96 0.26
CA VAL A 82 3.16 7.60 1.59
C VAL A 82 4.29 7.21 2.54
N PHE A 83 5.20 6.35 2.09
CA PHE A 83 6.34 5.89 2.88
C PHE A 83 7.30 7.04 3.17
N GLN A 84 7.58 7.91 2.19
CA GLN A 84 8.41 9.10 2.36
C GLN A 84 7.83 10.04 3.45
N GLU A 85 6.51 10.27 3.45
CA GLU A 85 5.86 11.12 4.44
C GLU A 85 5.84 10.48 5.85
N VAL A 86 5.62 9.17 5.93
CA VAL A 86 5.75 8.42 7.19
C VAL A 86 7.18 8.49 7.71
N HIS A 87 8.17 8.33 6.83
CA HIS A 87 9.59 8.44 7.18
C HIS A 87 9.96 9.84 7.69
N ARG A 88 9.54 10.90 6.99
CA ARG A 88 9.72 12.31 7.40
C ARG A 88 9.11 12.55 8.79
N SER A 89 7.87 12.08 9.00
CA SER A 89 7.18 12.17 10.30
C SER A 89 7.93 11.41 11.40
N ASN A 90 8.46 10.22 11.11
CA ASN A 90 9.26 9.45 12.06
C ASN A 90 10.57 10.16 12.44
N LEU A 91 11.30 10.72 11.47
CA LEU A 91 12.51 11.51 11.74
C LEU A 91 12.22 12.78 12.56
N SER A 92 11.04 13.37 12.40
CA SER A 92 10.64 14.55 13.20
C SER A 92 10.55 14.27 14.72
N LYS A 93 10.47 12.99 15.11
CA LYS A 93 10.41 12.54 16.52
C LYS A 93 11.78 12.51 17.22
N ILE A 94 12.89 12.67 16.47
CA ILE A 94 14.25 12.66 17.04
C ILE A 94 14.37 13.75 18.11
N GLY A 95 14.93 13.40 19.27
CA GLY A 95 15.07 14.30 20.43
C GLY A 95 13.87 14.29 21.39
N GLY A 96 12.83 13.48 21.13
CA GLY A 96 11.80 13.16 22.11
C GLY A 96 12.33 12.26 23.23
N TYR A 97 11.72 12.33 24.41
CA TYR A 97 12.12 11.52 25.57
C TYR A 97 10.91 11.13 26.44
N LYS A 98 11.07 10.05 27.20
CA LYS A 98 10.09 9.63 28.20
C LYS A 98 10.44 10.28 29.55
N ARG A 99 9.47 10.98 30.16
CA ARG A 99 9.62 11.52 31.52
C ARG A 99 9.54 10.42 32.57
N ALA A 100 10.00 10.74 33.78
CA ALA A 100 9.93 9.85 34.95
C ALA A 100 8.49 9.40 35.31
N ASP A 101 7.48 10.22 34.99
CA ASP A 101 6.07 9.88 35.18
C ASP A 101 5.48 9.00 34.07
N GLY A 102 6.33 8.51 33.16
CA GLY A 102 5.93 7.67 32.04
C GLY A 102 5.38 8.43 30.83
N LYS A 103 5.18 9.76 30.92
CA LYS A 103 4.67 10.57 29.80
C LYS A 103 5.75 10.73 28.72
N TRP A 104 5.39 10.42 27.47
CA TRP A 104 6.24 10.72 26.33
C TRP A 104 6.17 12.22 25.99
N VAL A 105 7.32 12.87 25.87
CA VAL A 105 7.45 14.26 25.44
C VAL A 105 8.01 14.25 24.02
N LYS A 106 7.21 14.77 23.09
CA LYS A 106 7.62 14.96 21.69
C LYS A 106 8.50 16.21 21.59
N PRO A 107 9.52 16.21 20.71
CA PRO A 107 10.33 17.40 20.50
C PRO A 107 9.51 18.51 19.83
N PRO A 108 9.91 19.79 19.94
CA PRO A 108 9.28 20.89 19.22
C PRO A 108 9.27 20.71 17.69
N THR A 109 10.22 19.91 17.17
CA THR A 109 10.36 19.57 15.75
C THR A 109 9.38 18.50 15.27
N TYR A 110 8.62 17.86 16.17
CA TYR A 110 7.67 16.83 15.79
C TYR A 110 6.56 17.37 14.89
N SER A 111 6.30 16.65 13.81
CA SER A 111 5.17 16.91 12.92
C SER A 111 4.55 15.58 12.46
N PRO A 112 3.22 15.40 12.61
CA PRO A 112 2.54 14.17 12.21
C PRO A 112 2.62 13.97 10.69
N ALA A 113 2.43 12.72 10.26
CA ALA A 113 2.32 12.39 8.84
C ALA A 113 0.99 12.94 8.29
N LYS A 114 1.03 13.54 7.10
CA LYS A 114 -0.16 14.07 6.40
C LYS A 114 -0.42 13.23 5.16
N ILE A 115 -1.31 12.25 5.26
CA ILE A 115 -1.52 11.25 4.19
C ILE A 115 -2.65 11.67 3.26
N GLU A 116 -3.67 12.35 3.78
CA GLU A 116 -4.85 12.76 3.00
C GLU A 116 -4.47 13.59 1.75
N PRO A 117 -3.59 14.61 1.84
CA PRO A 117 -3.18 15.37 0.65
C PRO A 117 -2.43 14.52 -0.38
N ILE A 118 -1.69 13.50 0.06
CA ILE A 118 -0.96 12.59 -0.83
C ILE A 118 -1.96 11.73 -1.61
N LEU A 119 -3.00 11.22 -0.94
CA LEU A 119 -4.05 10.44 -1.59
C LEU A 119 -4.91 11.30 -2.53
N GLU A 120 -5.14 12.57 -2.21
CA GLU A 120 -5.82 13.52 -3.10
C GLU A 120 -5.04 13.71 -4.39
N VAL A 121 -3.73 13.99 -4.31
CA VAL A 121 -2.86 14.11 -5.49
C VAL A 121 -2.87 12.82 -6.33
N GLN A 122 -2.79 11.65 -5.70
CA GLN A 122 -2.86 10.37 -6.41
C GLN A 122 -4.20 10.13 -7.11
N ARG A 123 -5.32 10.62 -6.57
CA ARG A 123 -6.64 10.55 -7.23
C ARG A 123 -6.74 11.49 -8.44
N GLU A 124 -6.13 12.66 -8.37
CA GLU A 124 -6.19 13.69 -9.41
C GLU A 124 -5.27 13.41 -10.61
N GLN A 125 -4.19 12.65 -10.41
CA GLN A 125 -3.19 12.32 -11.45
C GLN A 125 -3.61 11.20 -12.42
N LEU A 126 -4.90 10.85 -12.48
CA LEU A 126 -5.41 9.92 -13.49
C LEU A 126 -5.15 10.47 -14.91
N PRO A 127 -4.43 9.76 -15.80
CA PRO A 127 -4.35 10.18 -17.19
C PRO A 127 -5.75 10.20 -17.80
N ALA A 128 -6.08 11.31 -18.48
CA ALA A 128 -7.33 11.49 -19.22
C ALA A 128 -7.55 10.44 -20.32
N GLU A 129 -6.52 9.65 -20.66
CA GLU A 129 -6.56 8.58 -21.65
C GLU A 129 -7.09 7.27 -21.04
N ARG A 130 -8.38 7.25 -20.71
CA ARG A 130 -9.19 6.02 -20.71
C ARG A 130 -10.72 6.26 -20.70
N LEU A 131 -11.16 7.51 -20.87
CA LEU A 131 -12.56 7.87 -21.13
C LEU A 131 -12.84 8.03 -22.64
N SER A 132 -12.50 7.00 -23.42
CA SER A 132 -13.09 6.65 -24.72
C SER A 132 -12.50 5.28 -25.03
N VAL A 133 -13.25 4.20 -25.25
CA VAL A 133 -14.27 4.01 -26.27
C VAL A 133 -15.21 2.91 -25.78
N HIS A 134 -16.39 3.24 -25.29
CA HIS A 134 -17.56 2.33 -25.27
C HIS A 134 -18.82 3.17 -25.05
N ASP A 135 -19.08 4.08 -25.99
CA ASP A 135 -20.43 4.63 -26.18
C ASP A 135 -20.59 5.09 -27.62
N THR A 136 -20.91 4.13 -28.48
CA THR A 136 -21.87 4.30 -29.57
C THR A 136 -22.48 2.93 -29.87
N ALA A 137 -23.45 2.54 -29.06
CA ALA A 137 -24.47 1.58 -29.48
C ALA A 137 -25.63 2.36 -30.12
N GLY A 138 -25.95 2.02 -31.37
CA GLY A 138 -27.21 2.36 -32.05
C GLY A 138 -27.19 3.69 -32.84
N VAL A 139 -27.87 3.87 -33.97
CA VAL A 139 -28.97 3.13 -34.63
C VAL A 139 -29.04 3.58 -36.11
N SER A 140 -29.65 2.74 -36.97
CA SER A 140 -30.29 3.05 -38.28
C SER A 140 -29.45 2.76 -39.54
N GLN A 141 -29.96 2.27 -40.67
CA GLN A 141 -31.25 1.71 -41.09
C GLN A 141 -31.03 1.09 -42.51
N SER A 142 -31.83 0.07 -42.85
CA SER A 142 -32.30 -0.36 -44.19
C SER A 142 -31.52 0.00 -45.47
N SER A 143 -31.21 -1.03 -46.27
CA SER A 143 -31.82 -1.31 -47.59
C SER A 143 -31.48 -2.72 -48.03
#